data_AF-A0A7V6SHN4-F1
#
_entry.id   AF-A0A7V6SHN4-F1
#
_cell.length_a   1.000
_cell.length_b   1.000
_cell.length_c   1.000
_cell.angle_alpha   90.00
_cell.angle_beta   90.00
_cell.angle_gamma   90.00
#
_symmetry.space_group_name_H-M   'P 1'
#
loop_
_entity.id
_entity.type
_entity.pdbx_description
1 polymer ?
#
loop_
_entity_poly.entity_id
_entity_poly.type
_entity_poly.pdbx_seq_one_letter_code
_entity_poly.pdbx_strand_id
1 'polypeptide(L)'
;MMFPTWRKPTVIVVSLLAIAVAVVAWYVDVRTAVYVLAAGCLGAALLRAFARERDVLTARGRAFDVTVLLLLAIGLALLAPWGLATVPS
;
A
#
# COMPACT_ATOMS: atom_id res chain seq x y z
N MET A 1 -23.43 -7.47 22.31
CA MET A 1 -22.01 -7.76 22.04
C MET A 1 -21.80 -7.61 20.54
N MET A 2 -21.16 -6.52 20.10
CA MET A 2 -21.06 -6.14 18.69
C MET A 2 -19.72 -6.65 18.14
N PHE A 3 -19.76 -7.63 17.25
CA PHE A 3 -18.55 -8.26 16.69
C PHE A 3 -17.77 -7.26 15.81
N PRO A 4 -16.42 -7.29 15.83
CA PRO A 4 -15.56 -6.41 15.04
C PRO A 4 -15.52 -6.87 13.58
N THR A 5 -16.60 -6.62 12.83
CA THR A 5 -16.71 -6.98 11.40
C THR A 5 -15.76 -6.17 10.50
N TRP A 6 -15.23 -5.05 10.99
CA TRP A 6 -14.30 -4.16 10.28
C TRP A 6 -12.95 -4.79 9.91
N ARG A 7 -12.54 -5.90 10.56
CA ARG A 7 -11.29 -6.60 10.20
C ARG A 7 -11.38 -7.31 8.85
N LYS A 8 -12.57 -7.80 8.49
CA LYS A 8 -12.78 -8.58 7.26
C LYS A 8 -12.60 -7.76 5.98
N PRO A 9 -13.22 -6.58 5.80
CA PRO A 9 -13.06 -5.80 4.58
C PRO A 9 -11.62 -5.33 4.37
N THR A 10 -10.92 -4.93 5.43
CA THR A 10 -9.52 -4.49 5.31
C THR A 10 -8.60 -5.62 4.85
N VAL A 11 -8.76 -6.82 5.43
CA VAL A 11 -7.99 -8.00 4.99
C VAL A 11 -8.28 -8.31 3.52
N ILE A 12 -9.56 -8.29 3.11
CA ILE A 12 -9.95 -8.54 1.72
C ILE A 12 -9.30 -7.52 0.77
N VAL A 13 -9.34 -6.22 1.11
CA VAL A 13 -8.74 -5.16 0.29
C VAL A 13 -7.23 -5.31 0.18
N VAL A 14 -6.54 -5.59 1.29
CA VAL A 14 -5.08 -5.81 1.29
C VAL A 14 -4.70 -7.05 0.47
N SER A 15 -5.45 -8.15 0.61
CA SER A 15 -5.23 -9.37 -0.17
C SER A 15 -5.46 -9.14 -1.66
N LEU A 16 -6.51 -8.42 -2.04
CA LEU A 16 -6.78 -8.08 -3.45
C LEU A 16 -5.69 -7.19 -4.04
N LEU A 17 -5.21 -6.20 -3.27
CA LEU A 17 -4.11 -5.34 -3.69
C LEU A 17 -2.82 -6.16 -3.91
N ALA A 18 -2.50 -7.07 -3.00
CA ALA A 18 -1.32 -7.93 -3.12
C ALA A 18 -1.41 -8.85 -4.35
N ILE A 19 -2.57 -9.43 -4.62
CA ILE A 19 -2.81 -10.26 -5.81
C ILE A 19 -2.69 -9.42 -7.08
N ALA A 20 -3.30 -8.23 -7.12
CA ALA A 20 -3.21 -7.35 -8.28
C ALA A 20 -1.76 -6.95 -8.59
N VAL A 21 -0.97 -6.63 -7.56
CA VAL A 21 0.46 -6.30 -7.71
C VAL A 21 1.25 -7.52 -8.20
N ALA A 22 0.98 -8.71 -7.67
CA ALA A 22 1.65 -9.95 -8.11
C ALA A 22 1.34 -10.27 -9.59
N VAL A 23 0.09 -10.09 -10.02
CA VAL A 23 -0.33 -10.27 -11.41
C VAL A 23 0.36 -9.26 -12.33
N VAL A 24 0.40 -7.98 -11.94
CA VAL A 24 1.09 -6.94 -12.73
C VAL A 24 2.61 -7.20 -12.82
N ALA A 25 3.23 -7.67 -11.74
CA ALA A 25 4.65 -8.04 -11.72
C ALA A 25 4.95 -9.22 -12.65
N TRP A 26 4.03 -10.17 -12.75
CA TRP A 26 4.19 -11.36 -13.59
C TRP A 26 3.97 -11.08 -15.08
N TYR A 27 3.00 -10.23 -15.42
CA TYR A 27 2.55 -10.06 -16.81
C TYR A 27 3.11 -8.82 -17.53
N VAL A 28 3.54 -7.78 -16.81
CA VAL A 28 3.92 -6.50 -17.43
C VAL A 28 5.41 -6.24 -17.26
N ASP A 29 5.79 -5.88 -16.04
CA ASP A 29 7.16 -5.51 -15.66
C ASP A 29 7.16 -5.31 -14.14
N VAL A 30 8.24 -5.74 -13.47
CA VAL A 30 8.46 -5.51 -12.04
C VAL A 30 8.40 -4.02 -11.73
N ARG A 31 8.91 -3.17 -12.64
CA ARG A 31 8.85 -1.71 -12.48
C ARG A 31 7.41 -1.20 -12.39
N THR A 32 6.53 -1.65 -13.28
CA THR A 32 5.12 -1.25 -13.29
C THR A 32 4.41 -1.72 -12.02
N ALA A 33 4.72 -2.93 -11.54
CA ALA A 33 4.17 -3.44 -10.29
C ALA A 33 4.58 -2.61 -9.07
N VAL A 34 5.83 -2.15 -9.01
CA VAL A 34 6.32 -1.26 -7.93
C VAL A 34 5.60 0.10 -7.97
N TYR A 35 5.36 0.66 -9.16
CA TYR A 35 4.55 1.89 -9.28
C TYR A 35 3.10 1.70 -8.84
N VAL A 36 2.48 0.58 -9.17
CA VAL A 36 1.11 0.25 -8.72
C VAL A 36 1.06 0.10 -7.20
N LEU A 37 2.06 -0.55 -6.60
CA LEU A 37 2.17 -0.66 -5.14
C LEU A 37 2.36 0.71 -4.48
N ALA A 38 3.23 1.56 -5.04
CA ALA A 38 3.45 2.94 -4.56
C ALA A 38 2.16 3.78 -4.63
N ALA A 39 1.41 3.68 -5.73
CA ALA A 39 0.11 4.34 -5.89
C ALA A 39 -0.93 3.82 -4.88
N GLY A 40 -0.92 2.50 -4.60
CA GLY A 40 -1.75 1.89 -3.57
C GLY A 40 -1.45 2.43 -2.16
N CYS A 41 -0.17 2.56 -1.80
CA CYS A 41 0.26 3.17 -0.54
C CYS A 41 -0.17 4.63 -0.44
N LEU A 42 -0.04 5.40 -1.53
CA LEU A 42 -0.52 6.79 -1.59
C LEU A 42 -2.04 6.88 -1.38
N GLY A 43 -2.81 6.04 -2.06
CA GLY A 43 -4.26 5.96 -1.92
C GLY A 43 -4.68 5.60 -0.49
N ALA A 44 -4.00 4.64 0.14
CA ALA A 44 -4.23 4.29 1.53
C ALA A 44 -3.92 5.45 2.50
N ALA A 45 -2.84 6.20 2.23
CA ALA A 45 -2.49 7.39 3.02
C ALA A 45 -3.59 8.46 2.94
N LEU A 46 -4.12 8.71 1.74
CA LEU A 46 -5.22 9.66 1.53
C LEU A 46 -6.50 9.21 2.24
N LEU A 47 -6.90 7.95 2.05
CA LEU A 47 -8.08 7.39 2.74
C LEU A 47 -7.92 7.50 4.26
N ARG A 48 -6.73 7.25 4.80
CA ARG A 48 -6.44 7.37 6.23
C ARG A 48 -6.44 8.83 6.71
N ALA A 49 -6.00 9.77 5.87
CA ALA A 49 -6.01 11.20 6.20
C ALA A 49 -7.45 11.73 6.34
N PHE A 50 -8.37 11.28 5.47
CA PHE A 50 -9.78 11.69 5.47
C PHE A 50 -10.67 10.85 6.41
N ALA A 51 -10.20 9.70 6.90
CA ALA A 51 -10.95 8.88 7.85
C ALA A 51 -11.08 9.58 9.21
N ARG A 52 -12.26 9.48 9.84
CA ARG A 52 -12.52 10.01 11.18
C ARG A 52 -11.75 9.20 12.22
N GLU A 53 -11.08 9.89 13.14
CA GLU A 53 -10.26 9.25 14.20
C GLU A 53 -11.06 8.32 15.12
N ARG A 54 -12.38 8.53 15.23
CA ARG A 54 -13.28 7.68 16.03
C ARG A 54 -13.42 6.25 15.50
N ASP A 55 -13.11 6.01 14.23
CA ASP A 55 -13.31 4.71 13.57
C ASP A 55 -12.07 3.81 13.62
N VAL A 56 -10.95 4.30 14.18
CA VAL A 56 -9.68 3.58 14.14
C VAL A 56 -9.14 3.36 15.55
N LEU A 57 -9.30 2.13 16.04
CA LEU A 57 -8.67 1.63 17.25
C LEU A 57 -7.17 1.39 17.01
N THR A 58 -6.39 2.47 16.92
CA THR A 58 -4.93 2.39 16.82
C THR A 58 -4.27 2.92 18.08
N ALA A 59 -3.30 2.17 18.62
CA ALA A 59 -2.40 2.64 19.68
C ALA A 59 -1.48 3.78 19.21
N ARG A 60 -1.42 4.03 17.90
CA ARG A 60 -0.64 5.08 17.24
C ARG A 60 -1.58 6.10 16.57
N GLY A 61 -1.17 7.36 16.53
CA GLY A 61 -1.97 8.46 15.97
C GLY A 61 -2.09 8.41 14.44
N ARG A 62 -3.18 8.95 13.90
CA ARG A 62 -3.46 9.04 12.46
C ARG A 62 -2.29 9.63 11.64
N ALA A 63 -1.65 10.66 12.17
CA ALA A 63 -0.52 11.31 11.51
C ALA A 63 0.65 10.35 11.27
N PHE A 64 0.94 9.46 12.23
CA PHE A 64 2.03 8.49 12.11
C PHE A 64 1.76 7.49 10.98
N ASP A 65 0.53 6.95 10.90
CA ASP A 65 0.15 6.01 9.84
C ASP A 65 0.28 6.64 8.45
N VAL A 66 -0.22 7.87 8.29
CA VAL A 66 -0.14 8.61 7.01
C VAL A 66 1.31 8.88 6.62
N THR A 67 2.15 9.32 7.56
CA THR A 67 3.57 9.57 7.29
C THR A 67 4.30 8.31 6.87
N VAL A 68 4.07 7.17 7.56
CA VAL A 68 4.69 5.90 7.19
C VAL A 68 4.26 5.47 5.79
N LEU A 69 2.96 5.57 5.46
CA LEU A 69 2.46 5.21 4.13
C LEU A 69 3.03 6.09 3.02
N LEU A 70 3.18 7.40 3.27
CA LEU A 70 3.80 8.32 2.32
C LEU A 70 5.29 8.03 2.14
N LEU A 71 6.03 7.78 3.22
CA LEU A 71 7.45 7.40 3.14
C LEU A 71 7.62 6.09 2.36
N LEU A 72 6.74 5.11 2.57
CA LEU A 72 6.75 3.86 1.81
C LEU A 72 6.46 4.09 0.33
N ALA A 73 5.45 4.90 0.01
CA ALA A 73 5.09 5.25 -1.37
C ALA A 73 6.25 5.94 -2.11
N ILE A 74 6.89 6.91 -1.46
CA ILE A 74 8.04 7.63 -2.00
C ILE A 74 9.22 6.67 -2.17
N GLY A 75 9.52 5.86 -1.16
CA GLY A 75 10.61 4.88 -1.21
C GLY A 75 10.43 3.91 -2.37
N LEU A 76 9.22 3.37 -2.56
CA LEU A 76 8.89 2.48 -3.67
C LEU A 76 8.99 3.19 -5.03
N ALA A 77 8.46 4.42 -5.15
CA ALA A 77 8.54 5.19 -6.38
C ALA A 77 9.98 5.52 -6.79
N LEU A 78 10.84 5.80 -5.80
CA LEU A 78 12.27 6.02 -6.01
C LEU A 78 13.03 4.73 -6.32
N LEU A 79 12.56 3.57 -5.85
CA LEU A 79 13.18 2.26 -6.12
C LEU A 79 12.79 1.70 -7.49
N ALA A 80 11.59 1.99 -7.99
CA ALA A 80 11.06 1.47 -9.25
C ALA A 80 12.01 1.64 -10.46
N PRO A 81 12.75 2.76 -10.62
CA PRO A 81 13.73 2.90 -11.68
C PRO A 81 14.91 1.93 -11.59
N TRP A 82 15.32 1.53 -10.39
CA TRP A 82 16.53 0.73 -10.13
C TRP A 82 16.31 -0.78 -10.24
N GLY A 83 15.06 -1.24 -10.34
CA GLY A 83 14.72 -2.66 -10.51
C GLY A 83 15.18 -3.29 -11.84
N LEU A 84 15.70 -2.48 -12.78
CA LEU A 84 16.28 -2.91 -14.05
C LEU A 84 17.81 -3.06 -14.01
N ALA A 85 18.44 -3.09 -12.82
CA ALA A 85 19.82 -3.53 -12.67
C ALA A 85 19.93 -5.04 -12.97
N THR A 86 19.65 -5.38 -14.22
CA THR A 86 19.86 -6.70 -14.79
C THR A 86 21.36 -6.89 -14.89
N VAL A 87 21.82 -7.99 -14.30
CA VAL A 87 23.19 -8.51 -14.46
C VAL A 87 23.49 -8.54 -15.96
N PRO A 88 24.66 -8.07 -16.41
CA PRO A 88 25.01 -8.09 -17.83
C PRO A 88 24.88 -9.52 -18.37
N SER A 89 24.06 -9.69 -19.40
CA SER A 89 23.96 -10.91 -20.21
C SER A 89 25.16 -11.07 -21.12
#